data_AF-A0A923UTN4-F1
#
_entry.id   AF-A0A923UTN4-F1
#
_cell.length_a   1.000
_cell.length_b   1.000
_cell.length_c   1.000
_cell.angle_alpha   90.00
_cell.angle_beta   90.00
_cell.angle_gamma   90.00
#
_symmetry.space_group_name_H-M   'P 1'
#
loop_
_entity.id
_entity.type
_entity.pdbx_description
1 polymer ?
#
loop_
_entity_poly.entity_id
_entity_poly.type
_entity_poly.pdbx_seq_one_letter_code
_entity_poly.pdbx_strand_id
1 'polypeptide(L)'
;MSKYIYAIFNDDDAVMHSIKPLRNKGIKIKDVISPFPIHGLDHELGLNPSRISICAFIYGCIGLCLVSLLIWYTMIHDWPMEIGGKPNFAYWKNLPAFIPVTFEGTVLCTAHGMVITFYLRSKLLPGVTAPHIHDRITDDHFAMKVLIKDPSKEQEIMNELRAHGAVEFVA
;
A
#
# COMPACT_ATOMS: atom_id res chain seq x y z
N MET A 1 -3.42 -26.21 14.78
CA MET A 1 -2.58 -25.19 14.13
C MET A 1 -3.20 -24.87 12.78
N SER A 2 -3.32 -23.60 12.42
CA SER A 2 -3.83 -23.21 11.11
C SER A 2 -2.73 -23.42 10.07
N LYS A 3 -2.98 -24.28 9.07
CA LYS A 3 -2.02 -24.56 7.99
C LYS A 3 -2.35 -23.66 6.79
N TYR A 4 -1.33 -23.18 6.10
CA TYR A 4 -1.50 -22.48 4.83
C TYR A 4 -1.04 -23.39 3.70
N ILE A 5 -1.72 -23.31 2.56
CA ILE A 5 -1.26 -23.89 1.31
C ILE A 5 -1.23 -22.78 0.27
N TYR A 6 -0.19 -22.77 -0.55
CA TYR A 6 -0.05 -21.92 -1.71
C TYR A 6 -0.40 -22.75 -2.95
N ALA A 7 -1.51 -22.40 -3.60
CA ALA A 7 -1.86 -22.97 -4.89
C ALA A 7 -1.27 -22.10 -6.01
N ILE A 8 -0.53 -22.72 -6.92
CA ILE A 8 0.16 -22.05 -8.01
C ILE A 8 -0.68 -22.14 -9.29
N PHE A 9 -0.84 -21.02 -9.98
CA PHE A 9 -1.56 -20.88 -11.25
C PHE A 9 -0.62 -20.27 -12.30
N ASN A 10 -0.90 -20.56 -13.58
CA ASN A 10 -0.09 -20.09 -14.70
C ASN A 10 -0.74 -18.92 -15.47
N ASP A 11 -1.98 -18.57 -15.12
CA ASP A 11 -2.80 -17.63 -15.87
C ASP A 11 -3.64 -16.78 -14.91
N ASP A 12 -3.77 -15.48 -15.18
CA ASP A 12 -4.49 -14.54 -14.31
C ASP A 12 -6.01 -14.74 -14.39
N ASP A 13 -6.53 -15.05 -15.58
CA ASP A 13 -7.94 -15.40 -15.78
C ASP A 13 -8.34 -16.64 -14.97
N ALA A 14 -7.46 -17.65 -14.88
CA ALA A 14 -7.70 -18.84 -14.06
C ALA A 14 -7.79 -18.48 -12.58
N VAL A 15 -6.89 -17.61 -12.09
CA VAL A 15 -6.95 -17.10 -10.71
C VAL A 15 -8.27 -16.37 -10.48
N MET A 16 -8.64 -15.43 -11.36
CA MET A 16 -9.83 -14.60 -11.19
C MET A 16 -11.12 -15.42 -11.18
N HIS A 17 -11.25 -16.38 -12.10
CA HIS A 17 -12.41 -17.27 -12.17
C HIS A 17 -12.49 -18.24 -10.99
N SER A 18 -11.35 -18.63 -10.39
CA SER A 18 -11.33 -19.54 -9.24
C SER A 18 -11.83 -18.90 -7.93
N ILE A 19 -11.72 -17.57 -7.76
CA ILE A 19 -12.02 -16.90 -6.49
C ILE A 19 -13.51 -17.04 -6.09
N LYS A 20 -14.45 -16.78 -6.99
CA LYS A 20 -15.90 -16.84 -6.68
C LYS A 20 -16.35 -18.25 -6.28
N PRO A 21 -16.08 -19.32 -7.06
CA PRO A 21 -16.43 -20.69 -6.68
C PRO A 21 -15.83 -21.12 -5.34
N LEU A 22 -14.55 -20.82 -5.11
CA LEU A 22 -13.86 -21.18 -3.87
C LEU A 22 -14.48 -20.47 -2.65
N ARG A 23 -14.80 -19.17 -2.78
CA ARG A 23 -15.49 -18.41 -1.72
C ARG A 23 -16.89 -18.95 -1.45
N ASN A 24 -17.65 -19.31 -2.48
CA ASN A 24 -18.99 -19.89 -2.34
C ASN A 24 -18.95 -21.25 -1.61
N LYS A 25 -17.87 -22.01 -1.77
CA LYS A 25 -17.61 -23.26 -1.02
C LYS A 25 -17.09 -23.03 0.40
N GLY A 26 -16.97 -21.78 0.85
CA GLY A 26 -16.51 -21.41 2.19
C GLY A 26 -15.00 -21.54 2.37
N ILE A 27 -14.23 -21.73 1.29
CA ILE A 27 -12.77 -21.78 1.34
C ILE A 27 -12.25 -20.36 1.55
N LYS A 28 -11.47 -20.17 2.62
CA LYS A 28 -10.98 -18.85 3.01
C LYS A 28 -9.64 -18.55 2.35
N ILE A 29 -9.70 -17.81 1.24
CA ILE A 29 -8.53 -17.23 0.58
C ILE A 29 -8.01 -16.08 1.44
N LYS A 30 -6.72 -16.11 1.78
CA LYS A 30 -6.07 -15.11 2.64
C LYS A 30 -5.43 -14.00 1.84
N ASP A 31 -4.77 -14.37 0.75
CA ASP A 31 -4.01 -13.45 -0.11
C ASP A 31 -3.79 -14.08 -1.49
N VAL A 32 -3.53 -13.26 -2.50
CA VAL A 32 -3.14 -13.68 -3.86
C VAL A 32 -1.92 -12.88 -4.27
N ILE A 33 -0.86 -13.59 -4.61
CA ILE A 33 0.44 -13.03 -4.95
C ILE A 33 0.60 -13.17 -6.45
N SER A 34 0.87 -12.05 -7.10
CA SER A 34 0.92 -11.93 -8.55
C SER A 34 2.17 -11.15 -8.96
N PRO A 35 2.78 -11.45 -10.12
CA PRO A 35 3.91 -10.72 -10.65
C PRO A 35 3.54 -9.29 -11.07
N PHE A 36 2.26 -9.06 -11.41
CA PHE A 36 1.71 -7.77 -11.80
C PHE A 36 0.33 -7.53 -11.17
N PRO A 37 -0.13 -6.27 -11.09
CA PRO A 37 -1.45 -5.96 -10.56
C PRO A 37 -2.58 -6.49 -11.46
N ILE A 38 -3.38 -7.43 -10.94
CA ILE A 38 -4.60 -7.90 -11.60
C ILE A 38 -5.74 -6.94 -11.25
N HIS A 39 -6.38 -6.34 -12.27
CA HIS A 39 -7.46 -5.39 -12.07
C HIS A 39 -8.72 -6.07 -11.49
N GLY A 40 -9.28 -5.50 -10.42
CA GLY A 40 -10.50 -6.00 -9.77
C GLY A 40 -10.29 -7.18 -8.82
N LEU A 41 -9.06 -7.67 -8.67
CA LEU A 41 -8.72 -8.73 -7.72
C LEU A 41 -9.07 -8.35 -6.27
N ASP A 42 -8.86 -7.09 -5.90
CA ASP A 42 -9.21 -6.53 -4.60
C ASP A 42 -10.72 -6.60 -4.31
N HIS A 43 -11.54 -6.28 -5.31
CA HIS A 43 -12.99 -6.39 -5.24
C HIS A 43 -13.44 -7.84 -5.11
N GLU A 44 -12.86 -8.76 -5.89
CA GLU A 44 -13.20 -10.19 -5.85
C GLU A 44 -12.78 -10.88 -4.55
N LEU A 45 -11.64 -10.48 -3.99
CA LEU A 45 -11.19 -10.90 -2.66
C LEU A 45 -12.02 -10.27 -1.52
N GLY A 46 -12.76 -9.19 -1.81
CA GLY A 46 -13.53 -8.44 -0.82
C GLY A 46 -12.63 -7.70 0.17
N LEU A 47 -11.51 -7.15 -0.31
CA LEU A 47 -10.60 -6.36 0.52
C LEU A 47 -11.20 -4.98 0.81
N ASN A 48 -10.95 -4.48 2.02
CA ASN A 48 -11.33 -3.11 2.37
C ASN A 48 -10.40 -2.09 1.68
N PRO A 49 -10.91 -0.90 1.32
CA PRO A 49 -10.10 0.13 0.71
C PRO A 49 -8.95 0.57 1.64
N SER A 50 -7.83 0.93 1.03
CA SER A 50 -6.68 1.44 1.77
C SER A 50 -6.95 2.84 2.34
N ARG A 51 -6.33 3.15 3.49
CA ARG A 51 -6.46 4.45 4.16
C ARG A 51 -5.29 5.40 3.87
N ILE A 52 -4.46 5.08 2.87
CA ILE A 52 -3.23 5.83 2.60
C ILE A 52 -3.51 7.27 2.13
N SER A 53 -4.63 7.49 1.44
CA SER A 53 -5.12 8.80 1.02
C SER A 53 -5.44 9.72 2.20
N ILE A 54 -6.04 9.17 3.26
CA ILE A 54 -6.32 9.92 4.50
C ILE A 54 -5.00 10.32 5.18
N CYS A 55 -4.03 9.40 5.24
CA CYS A 55 -2.71 9.70 5.77
C CYS A 55 -2.01 10.81 4.96
N ALA A 56 -2.10 10.76 3.63
CA ALA A 56 -1.54 11.79 2.74
C ALA A 56 -2.08 13.18 3.08
N PHE A 57 -3.40 13.30 3.26
CA PHE A 57 -4.03 14.57 3.62
C PHE A 57 -3.51 15.11 4.96
N ILE A 58 -3.40 14.24 5.96
CA ILE A 58 -2.87 14.61 7.29
C ILE A 58 -1.42 15.10 7.18
N TYR A 59 -0.57 14.41 6.41
CA TYR A 59 0.82 14.81 6.18
C TYR A 59 0.93 16.14 5.44
N GLY A 60 0.04 16.41 4.48
CA GLY A 60 -0.06 17.70 3.83
C GLY A 60 -0.40 18.82 4.80
N CYS A 61 -1.44 18.65 5.63
CA CYS A 61 -1.80 19.64 6.66
C CYS A 61 -0.65 19.91 7.64
N ILE A 62 0.07 18.87 8.06
CA ILE A 62 1.24 19.03 8.94
C ILE A 62 2.36 19.80 8.22
N GLY A 63 2.66 19.46 6.96
CA GLY A 63 3.68 20.15 6.17
C GLY A 63 3.35 21.63 5.95
N LEU A 64 2.10 21.94 5.62
CA LEU A 64 1.60 23.30 5.48
C LEU A 64 1.80 24.10 6.77
N CYS A 65 1.41 23.54 7.92
CA CYS A 65 1.57 24.19 9.22
C CYS A 65 3.04 24.39 9.59
N LEU A 66 3.88 23.37 9.39
CA LEU A 66 5.29 23.39 9.77
C LEU A 66 6.08 24.43 8.95
N VAL A 67 5.87 24.48 7.65
CA VAL A 67 6.56 25.41 6.75
C VAL A 67 6.05 26.84 6.98
N SER A 68 4.75 27.03 7.14
CA SER A 68 4.19 28.36 7.45
C SER A 68 4.72 28.88 8.80
N LEU A 69 4.83 28.01 9.80
CA LEU A 69 5.41 28.35 11.10
C LEU A 69 6.89 28.72 10.98
N LEU A 70 7.67 27.95 10.20
CA LEU A 70 9.08 28.24 9.95
C LEU A 70 9.29 29.60 9.28
N ILE A 71 8.51 29.90 8.24
CA ILE A 71 8.58 31.18 7.53
C ILE A 71 8.18 32.33 8.46
N TRP A 72 7.06 32.19 9.18
CA TRP A 72 6.62 33.20 10.15
C TRP A 72 7.67 33.45 11.22
N TYR A 73 8.24 32.39 11.79
CA TYR A 73 9.25 32.50 12.83
C TYR A 73 10.49 33.23 12.33
N THR A 74 11.07 32.80 11.21
CA THR A 74 12.34 33.35 10.69
C THR A 74 12.21 34.75 10.10
N MET A 75 11.19 35.00 9.26
CA MET A 75 11.09 36.23 8.47
C MET A 75 10.37 37.39 9.19
N ILE A 76 9.64 37.10 10.26
CA ILE A 76 8.76 38.09 10.92
C ILE A 76 9.07 38.20 12.41
N HIS A 77 9.21 37.07 13.11
CA HIS A 77 9.35 37.09 14.56
C HIS A 77 10.80 37.22 15.04
N ASP A 78 11.70 36.38 14.51
CA ASP A 78 13.08 36.27 14.95
C ASP A 78 13.95 37.40 14.37
N TRP A 79 13.99 37.52 13.04
CA TRP A 79 14.76 38.57 12.37
C TRP A 79 14.00 39.19 11.19
N PRO A 80 13.14 40.19 11.44
CA PRO A 80 12.43 40.91 10.38
C PRO A 80 13.40 41.81 9.61
N MET A 81 13.92 41.32 8.49
CA MET A 81 14.77 42.08 7.58
C MET A 81 13.96 42.80 6.49
N GLU A 82 14.36 44.02 6.15
CA GLU A 82 13.87 44.72 4.96
C GLU A 82 14.68 44.30 3.73
N ILE A 83 14.13 43.41 2.91
CA ILE A 83 14.77 42.91 1.69
C ILE A 83 13.97 43.38 0.47
N GLY A 84 14.58 44.25 -0.35
CA GLY A 84 13.98 44.74 -1.59
C GLY A 84 12.68 45.52 -1.39
N GLY A 85 12.48 46.14 -0.21
CA GLY A 85 11.28 46.92 0.12
C GLY A 85 10.00 46.09 0.33
N LYS A 86 10.11 44.76 0.47
CA LYS A 86 8.95 43.88 0.66
C LYS A 86 8.37 44.02 2.08
N PRO A 87 7.04 44.00 2.24
CA PRO A 87 6.40 44.19 3.54
C PRO A 87 6.52 42.95 4.44
N ASN A 88 7.53 42.90 5.32
CA ASN A 88 7.80 41.75 6.21
C ASN A 88 7.26 41.86 7.64
N PHE A 89 6.48 42.90 7.96
CA PHE A 89 5.94 43.10 9.31
C PHE A 89 4.72 42.23 9.64
N ALA A 90 4.05 41.67 8.63
CA ALA A 90 2.89 40.79 8.83
C ALA A 90 2.84 39.73 7.73
N TYR A 91 2.54 38.49 8.11
CA TYR A 91 2.61 37.31 7.23
C TYR A 91 1.79 37.44 5.95
N TRP A 92 0.57 37.98 6.07
CA TRP A 92 -0.35 38.13 4.94
C TRP A 92 0.11 39.17 3.91
N LYS A 93 1.00 40.10 4.27
CA LYS A 93 1.44 41.17 3.37
C LYS A 93 2.50 40.72 2.36
N ASN A 94 3.30 39.72 2.71
CA ASN A 94 4.29 39.10 1.81
C ASN A 94 3.90 37.67 1.39
N LEU A 95 2.62 37.31 1.55
CA LEU A 95 2.11 35.97 1.26
C LEU A 95 2.50 35.44 -0.14
N PRO A 96 2.45 36.23 -1.24
CA PRO A 96 2.81 35.72 -2.56
C PRO A 96 4.23 35.16 -2.65
N ALA A 97 5.17 35.70 -1.87
CA ALA A 97 6.55 35.21 -1.84
C ALA A 97 6.69 33.88 -1.08
N PHE A 98 5.78 33.58 -0.16
CA PHE A 98 5.81 32.39 0.68
C PHE A 98 5.11 31.18 0.02
N ILE A 99 4.13 31.42 -0.86
CA ILE A 99 3.34 30.35 -1.51
C ILE A 99 4.23 29.28 -2.17
N PRO A 100 5.26 29.59 -2.97
CA PRO A 100 6.06 28.54 -3.62
C PRO A 100 6.76 27.62 -2.60
N VAL A 101 7.34 28.21 -1.54
CA VAL A 101 8.05 27.44 -0.49
C VAL A 101 7.07 26.60 0.31
N THR A 102 5.93 27.19 0.67
CA THR A 102 4.86 26.48 1.38
C THR A 102 4.31 25.32 0.56
N PHE A 103 4.04 25.53 -0.73
CA PHE A 103 3.59 24.49 -1.65
C PHE A 103 4.57 23.32 -1.71
N GLU A 104 5.85 23.59 -2.00
CA GLU A 104 6.88 22.56 -2.09
C GLU A 104 7.05 21.80 -0.77
N GLY A 105 7.03 22.51 0.37
CA GLY A 105 7.10 21.88 1.68
C GLY A 105 5.89 21.00 2.00
N THR A 106 4.70 21.39 1.54
CA THR A 106 3.47 20.59 1.66
C THR A 106 3.61 19.28 0.86
N VAL A 107 4.07 19.37 -0.39
CA VAL A 107 4.31 18.22 -1.28
C VAL A 107 5.39 17.31 -0.71
N LEU A 108 6.49 17.87 -0.20
CA LEU A 108 7.61 17.14 0.39
C LEU A 108 7.16 16.27 1.57
N CYS A 109 6.47 16.88 2.55
CA CYS A 109 5.96 16.17 3.73
C CYS A 109 4.93 15.10 3.36
N THR A 110 4.04 15.41 2.40
CA THR A 110 3.03 14.47 1.92
C THR A 110 3.67 13.25 1.27
N ALA A 111 4.57 13.46 0.31
CA ALA A 111 5.23 12.40 -0.45
C ALA A 111 6.04 11.46 0.46
N HIS A 112 6.92 12.02 1.31
CA HIS A 112 7.74 11.22 2.21
C HIS A 112 6.90 10.51 3.28
N GLY A 113 5.91 11.20 3.84
CA GLY A 113 4.99 10.60 4.82
C GLY A 113 4.22 9.40 4.25
N MET A 114 3.74 9.49 3.01
CA MET A 114 3.08 8.37 2.33
C MET A 114 4.03 7.19 2.10
N VAL A 115 5.23 7.45 1.58
CA VAL A 115 6.22 6.39 1.29
C VAL A 115 6.63 5.66 2.56
N ILE A 116 6.94 6.38 3.64
CA ILE A 116 7.28 5.79 4.93
C ILE A 116 6.11 4.96 5.46
N THR A 117 4.89 5.48 5.40
CA THR A 117 3.69 4.75 5.84
C THR A 117 3.48 3.47 5.04
N PHE A 118 3.68 3.52 3.72
CA PHE A 118 3.59 2.35 2.85
C PHE A 118 4.60 1.28 3.26
N TYR A 119 5.88 1.63 3.43
CA TYR A 119 6.90 0.67 3.85
C TYR A 119 6.63 0.06 5.23
N LEU A 120 6.18 0.87 6.19
CA LEU A 120 5.82 0.39 7.53
C LEU A 120 4.61 -0.55 7.50
N ARG A 121 3.56 -0.21 6.74
CA ARG A 121 2.33 -1.00 6.65
C ARG A 121 2.51 -2.31 5.87
N SER A 122 3.29 -2.26 4.79
CA SER A 122 3.58 -3.41 3.93
C SER A 122 4.73 -4.27 4.46
N LYS A 123 5.41 -3.86 5.54
CA LYS A 123 6.60 -4.51 6.11
C LYS A 123 7.73 -4.67 5.09
N LEU A 124 7.92 -3.66 4.24
CA LEU A 124 8.94 -3.62 3.19
C LEU A 124 10.12 -2.73 3.59
N LEU A 125 10.45 -2.69 4.88
CA LEU A 125 11.56 -1.87 5.36
C LEU A 125 12.90 -2.45 4.89
N PRO A 126 13.92 -1.60 4.70
CA PRO A 126 15.28 -2.06 4.41
C PRO A 126 15.73 -3.10 5.46
N GLY A 127 16.14 -4.29 4.99
CA GLY A 127 16.57 -5.40 5.84
C GLY A 127 15.49 -6.43 6.18
N VAL A 128 14.23 -6.23 5.77
CA VAL A 128 13.21 -7.28 5.89
C VAL A 128 13.38 -8.29 4.76
N THR A 129 13.53 -9.57 5.12
CA THR A 129 13.53 -10.66 4.15
C THR A 129 12.09 -10.99 3.73
N ALA A 130 11.83 -10.92 2.43
CA ALA A 130 10.55 -11.35 1.89
C ALA A 130 10.39 -12.87 2.07
N PRO A 131 9.19 -13.36 2.42
CA PRO A 131 8.95 -14.80 2.47
C PRO A 131 9.13 -15.38 1.06
N HIS A 132 10.03 -16.35 0.94
CA HIS A 132 10.17 -17.14 -0.28
C HIS A 132 8.98 -18.11 -0.36
N ILE A 133 8.35 -18.16 -1.53
CA ILE A 133 7.16 -18.99 -1.78
C ILE A 133 7.44 -19.89 -2.99
N HIS A 134 7.88 -19.30 -4.10
CA HIS A 134 8.26 -20.00 -5.31
C HIS A 134 9.15 -19.10 -6.17
N ASP A 135 10.11 -19.67 -6.89
CA ASP A 135 11.11 -18.91 -7.67
C ASP A 135 10.47 -18.14 -8.83
N ARG A 136 9.35 -18.63 -9.36
CA ARG A 136 8.67 -18.08 -10.55
C ARG A 136 7.53 -17.11 -10.28
N ILE A 137 7.23 -16.81 -9.01
CA ILE A 137 6.09 -15.93 -8.65
C ILE A 137 6.26 -14.50 -9.14
N THR A 138 7.51 -14.07 -9.31
CA THR A 138 7.82 -12.71 -9.81
C THR A 138 7.91 -12.65 -11.33
N ASP A 139 7.91 -13.78 -12.03
CA ASP A 139 8.09 -13.85 -13.49
C ASP A 139 6.73 -14.12 -14.18
N ASP A 140 6.18 -15.32 -14.02
CA ASP A 140 5.03 -15.81 -14.79
C ASP A 140 3.95 -16.54 -13.97
N HIS A 141 4.21 -16.94 -12.72
CA HIS A 141 3.26 -17.71 -11.91
C HIS A 141 2.54 -16.88 -10.85
N PHE A 142 1.31 -17.28 -10.52
CA PHE A 142 0.47 -16.66 -9.49
C PHE A 142 0.29 -17.61 -8.31
N ALA A 143 0.36 -17.11 -7.08
CA ALA A 143 0.19 -17.93 -5.88
C ALA A 143 -1.00 -17.48 -5.05
N MET A 144 -1.99 -18.36 -4.88
CA MET A 144 -3.12 -18.16 -4.00
C MET A 144 -2.87 -18.79 -2.63
N LYS A 145 -2.86 -17.96 -1.58
CA LYS A 145 -2.69 -18.40 -0.20
C LYS A 145 -4.03 -18.78 0.41
N VAL A 146 -4.24 -20.06 0.68
CA VAL A 146 -5.48 -20.60 1.25
C VAL A 146 -5.26 -21.02 2.69
N LEU A 147 -6.21 -20.69 3.57
CA LEU A 147 -6.20 -21.10 4.98
C LEU A 147 -6.94 -22.42 5.17
N ILE A 148 -6.24 -23.42 5.70
CA ILE A 148 -6.83 -24.70 6.12
C ILE A 148 -7.03 -24.67 7.63
N LYS A 149 -8.31 -24.65 8.02
CA LYS A 149 -8.72 -24.75 9.43
C LYS A 149 -8.80 -26.20 9.90
N ASP A 150 -9.36 -27.07 9.07
CA ASP A 150 -9.57 -28.49 9.36
C ASP A 150 -8.61 -29.33 8.50
N PRO A 151 -7.59 -29.98 9.09
CA PRO A 151 -6.64 -30.81 8.36
C PRO A 151 -7.31 -31.94 7.55
N SER A 152 -8.43 -32.48 8.05
CA SER A 152 -9.17 -33.54 7.36
C SER A 152 -9.73 -33.13 6.00
N LYS A 153 -9.91 -31.83 5.74
CA LYS A 153 -10.42 -31.29 4.47
C LYS A 153 -9.32 -30.84 3.52
N GLU A 154 -8.05 -31.04 3.89
CA GLU A 154 -6.91 -30.60 3.08
C GLU A 154 -6.95 -31.20 1.66
N GLN A 155 -7.16 -32.51 1.56
CA GLN A 155 -7.22 -33.19 0.27
C GLN A 155 -8.39 -32.73 -0.61
N GLU A 156 -9.55 -32.47 0.01
CA GLU A 156 -10.75 -31.96 -0.66
C GLU A 156 -10.50 -30.55 -1.22
N ILE A 157 -9.90 -29.67 -0.42
CA ILE A 157 -9.54 -28.31 -0.82
C ILE A 157 -8.51 -28.32 -1.97
N MET A 158 -7.49 -29.19 -1.90
CA MET A 158 -6.51 -29.30 -2.99
C MET A 158 -7.16 -29.81 -4.29
N ASN A 159 -8.06 -30.79 -4.21
CA ASN A 159 -8.77 -31.29 -5.38
C ASN A 159 -9.66 -30.20 -6.00
N GLU A 160 -10.31 -29.39 -5.16
CA GLU A 160 -11.10 -28.26 -5.62
C GLU A 160 -10.23 -27.20 -6.30
N LEU A 161 -9.08 -26.87 -5.71
CA LEU A 161 -8.13 -25.92 -6.30
C LEU A 161 -7.61 -26.41 -7.66
N ARG A 162 -7.32 -27.71 -7.80
CA ARG A 162 -6.96 -28.33 -9.10
C ARG A 162 -8.09 -28.22 -10.12
N ALA A 163 -9.33 -28.44 -9.69
CA ALA A 163 -10.50 -28.35 -10.57
C ALA A 163 -10.69 -26.93 -11.15
N HIS A 164 -10.23 -25.90 -10.43
CA HIS A 164 -10.26 -24.50 -10.87
C HIS A 164 -8.93 -23.98 -11.43
N GLY A 165 -8.01 -24.87 -11.84
CA GLY A 165 -6.81 -24.49 -12.61
C GLY A 165 -5.52 -24.34 -11.82
N ALA A 166 -5.45 -24.77 -10.55
CA ALA A 166 -4.19 -24.84 -9.83
C ALA A 166 -3.30 -25.96 -10.41
N VAL A 167 -2.06 -25.60 -10.78
CA VAL A 167 -1.08 -26.50 -11.41
C VAL A 167 -0.24 -27.20 -10.34
N GLU A 168 0.24 -26.44 -9.36
CA GLU A 168 1.14 -26.92 -8.30
C GLU A 168 0.71 -26.44 -6.92
N PHE A 169 1.20 -27.11 -5.87
CA PHE A 169 0.97 -26.73 -4.48
C PHE A 169 2.28 -26.65 -3.72
N VAL A 170 2.47 -25.57 -3.00
CA VAL A 170 3.59 -25.37 -2.06
C VAL A 170 3.01 -25.23 -0.65
N ALA A 171 3.56 -25.97 0.31
CA ALA A 171 3.12 -25.98 1.70
C ALA A 171 4.08 -25.19 2.60
#